data_AF-A0A9N9JZ94-F1
#
_entry.id   AF-A0A9N9JZ94-F1
#
_cell.length_a   1.000
_cell.length_b   1.000
_cell.length_c   1.000
_cell.angle_alpha   90.00
_cell.angle_beta   90.00
_cell.angle_gamma   90.00
#
_symmetry.space_group_name_H-M   'P 1'
#
loop_
_entity.id
_entity.type
_entity.pdbx_description
1 polymer ?
#
loop_
_entity_poly.entity_id
_entity_poly.type
_entity_poly.pdbx_seq_one_letter_code
_entity_poly.pdbx_strand_id
1 'polypeptide(L)'
;LEYSKELEEYLKKNNIKSFEYSQCSNLKCIGSGGYAIVYEATFQGQKYAIKSLKNNLSFADNKIYKQFRHELKLLYNVEGNPNIVKFHGISR
;
A
#
# COMPACT_ATOMS: atom_id res chain seq x y z
N LEU A 1 -0.72 10.97 -15.66
CA LEU A 1 -2.09 10.73 -15.19
C LEU A 1 -2.24 11.47 -13.87
N GLU A 2 -3.03 12.53 -13.84
CA GLU A 2 -3.17 13.56 -12.79
C GLU A 2 -3.06 13.07 -11.33
N TYR A 3 -3.66 11.91 -11.01
CA TYR A 3 -3.62 11.28 -9.68
C TYR A 3 -2.25 10.75 -9.23
N SER A 4 -1.31 10.49 -10.15
CA SER A 4 0.03 10.05 -9.79
C SER A 4 0.80 11.17 -9.08
N LYS A 5 0.60 12.43 -9.49
CA LYS A 5 1.18 13.63 -8.86
C LYS A 5 0.54 13.92 -7.52
N GLU A 6 -0.79 13.92 -7.42
CA GLU A 6 -1.47 14.12 -6.13
C GLU A 6 -1.06 13.07 -5.11
N LEU A 7 -0.94 11.81 -5.54
CA LEU A 7 -0.45 10.75 -4.66
C LEU A 7 1.02 10.98 -4.28
N GLU A 8 1.89 11.41 -5.20
CA GLU A 8 3.28 11.76 -4.87
C GLU A 8 3.38 12.86 -3.84
N GLU A 9 2.62 13.94 -4.04
CA GLU A 9 2.56 15.06 -3.10
C GLU A 9 2.03 14.62 -1.75
N TYR A 10 1.00 13.77 -1.73
CA TYR A 10 0.48 13.19 -0.49
C TYR A 10 1.52 12.33 0.22
N LEU A 11 2.20 11.43 -0.49
CA LEU A 11 3.23 10.56 0.10
C LEU A 11 4.39 11.39 0.65
N LYS A 12 4.88 12.39 -0.11
CA LYS A 12 5.93 13.33 0.32
C LYS A 12 5.51 14.15 1.53
N LYS A 13 4.33 14.76 1.49
CA LYS A 13 3.79 15.60 2.57
C LYS A 13 3.67 14.84 3.90
N ASN A 14 3.33 13.55 3.84
CA ASN A 14 3.15 12.71 5.03
C ASN A 14 4.39 11.86 5.35
N ASN A 15 5.54 12.10 4.69
CA ASN A 15 6.78 11.33 4.86
C ASN A 15 6.57 9.80 4.78
N ILE A 16 5.64 9.37 3.93
CA ILE A 16 5.37 7.94 3.73
C ILE A 16 6.52 7.32 2.95
N LYS A 17 7.13 6.29 3.54
CA LYS A 17 8.26 5.58 2.94
C LYS A 17 7.83 4.84 1.68
N SER A 18 8.64 4.95 0.63
CA SER A 18 8.54 4.09 -0.55
C SER A 18 9.55 2.95 -0.50
N PHE A 19 9.23 1.84 -1.14
CA PHE A 19 10.16 0.72 -1.35
C PHE A 19 10.10 0.22 -2.80
N GLU A 20 11.17 -0.41 -3.24
CA GLU A 20 11.26 -1.01 -4.58
C GLU A 20 10.67 -2.42 -4.54
N TYR A 21 9.56 -2.66 -5.23
CA TYR A 21 8.91 -3.97 -5.25
C TYR A 21 9.83 -5.07 -5.82
N SER A 22 10.77 -4.70 -6.70
CA SER A 22 11.78 -5.61 -7.25
C SER A 22 12.73 -6.21 -6.20
N GLN A 23 12.82 -5.61 -5.01
CA GLN A 23 13.60 -6.15 -3.89
C GLN A 23 12.84 -7.21 -3.08
N CYS A 24 11.55 -7.40 -3.36
CA CYS A 24 10.74 -8.44 -2.72
C CYS A 24 10.92 -9.79 -3.43
N SER A 25 11.01 -10.86 -2.65
CA SER A 25 11.11 -12.24 -3.14
C SER A 25 10.14 -13.17 -2.43
N ASN A 26 10.08 -14.44 -2.84
CA ASN A 26 9.22 -15.46 -2.23
C ASN A 26 7.73 -15.07 -2.17
N LEU A 27 7.25 -14.41 -3.23
CA LEU A 27 5.87 -13.95 -3.33
C LEU A 27 4.89 -15.13 -3.29
N LYS A 28 4.00 -15.15 -2.30
CA LYS A 28 2.95 -16.16 -2.16
C LYS A 28 1.63 -15.49 -1.87
N CYS A 29 0.61 -15.77 -2.69
CA CYS A 29 -0.75 -15.29 -2.41
C CYS A 29 -1.26 -15.89 -1.09
N ILE A 30 -1.70 -15.04 -0.17
CA ILE A 30 -2.26 -15.42 1.13
C ILE A 30 -3.69 -14.90 1.34
N GLY A 31 -4.20 -14.08 0.41
CA GLY A 31 -5.58 -13.60 0.43
C GLY A 31 -5.94 -12.87 -0.85
N SER A 32 -7.22 -12.91 -1.23
CA SER A 32 -7.75 -12.20 -2.39
C SER A 32 -9.14 -11.66 -2.05
N GLY A 33 -9.37 -10.38 -2.35
CA GLY A 33 -10.66 -9.71 -2.18
C GLY A 33 -11.10 -9.03 -3.46
N GLY A 34 -12.20 -8.26 -3.42
CA GLY A 34 -12.70 -7.54 -4.59
C GLY A 34 -11.68 -6.57 -5.19
N TYR A 35 -11.00 -5.81 -4.33
CA TYR A 35 -10.14 -4.68 -4.71
C TYR A 35 -8.63 -4.97 -4.65
N ALA A 36 -8.21 -6.03 -3.97
CA ALA A 36 -6.80 -6.29 -3.72
C ALA A 36 -6.49 -7.77 -3.62
N ILE A 37 -5.23 -8.11 -3.84
CA ILE A 37 -4.62 -9.40 -3.53
C ILE A 37 -3.53 -9.16 -2.49
N VAL A 38 -3.45 -9.99 -1.46
CA VAL A 38 -2.43 -9.92 -0.42
C VAL A 38 -1.43 -11.04 -0.64
N TYR A 39 -0.16 -10.67 -0.73
CA TYR A 39 0.97 -11.59 -0.86
C TYR A 39 1.80 -11.59 0.42
N GLU A 40 2.23 -12.76 0.89
CA GLU A 40 3.44 -12.86 1.70
C GLU A 40 4.64 -12.60 0.79
N ALA A 41 5.62 -11.84 1.27
CA ALA A 41 6.89 -11.60 0.58
C ALA A 41 8.04 -11.51 1.58
N THR A 42 9.24 -11.87 1.14
CA THR A 42 10.49 -11.58 1.86
C THR A 42 11.07 -10.26 1.34
N PHE A 43 11.36 -9.32 2.24
CA PHE A 43 12.03 -8.06 1.95
C PHE A 43 13.10 -7.82 3.02
N GLN A 44 14.35 -7.58 2.60
CA GLN A 44 15.50 -7.40 3.51
C GLN A 44 15.63 -8.52 4.56
N GLY A 45 15.38 -9.78 4.16
CA GLY A 45 15.48 -10.95 5.04
C GLY A 45 14.30 -11.15 6.01
N GLN A 46 13.32 -10.25 6.01
CA GLN A 46 12.13 -10.34 6.86
C GLN A 46 10.86 -10.57 6.02
N LYS A 47 9.87 -11.26 6.60
CA LYS A 47 8.56 -11.48 5.97
C LYS A 47 7.62 -10.29 6.17
N TYR A 48 6.91 -9.93 5.10
CA TYR A 48 5.91 -8.86 5.06
C TYR A 48 4.66 -9.30 4.29
N ALA A 49 3.55 -8.61 4.54
CA ALA A 49 2.34 -8.71 3.73
C ALA A 49 2.28 -7.52 2.75
N ILE A 50 2.16 -7.81 1.45
CA ILE A 50 2.01 -6.81 0.38
C ILE A 50 0.55 -6.85 -0.09
N LYS A 51 -0.21 -5.79 0.18
CA LYS A 51 -1.56 -5.59 -0.35
C LYS A 51 -1.48 -4.90 -1.72
N SER A 52 -1.52 -5.70 -2.78
CA SER A 52 -1.51 -5.23 -4.16
C SER A 52 -2.92 -4.89 -4.62
N LEU A 53 -3.13 -3.64 -5.05
CA LEU A 53 -4.41 -3.20 -5.62
C LEU A 53 -4.51 -3.72 -7.06
N LYS A 54 -5.67 -4.24 -7.44
CA LYS A 54 -5.85 -4.85 -8.76
C LYS A 54 -5.83 -3.80 -9.88
N ASN A 55 -5.23 -4.11 -11.03
CA ASN A 55 -5.06 -3.19 -12.16
C ASN A 55 -6.37 -2.76 -12.85
N ASN A 56 -7.47 -3.49 -12.63
CA ASN A 56 -8.80 -3.08 -13.12
C ASN A 56 -9.41 -1.94 -12.29
N LEU A 57 -8.75 -1.56 -11.19
CA LEU A 57 -9.11 -0.37 -10.43
C LEU A 57 -8.51 0.85 -11.12
N SER A 58 -9.36 1.58 -11.83
CA SER A 58 -8.97 2.88 -12.36
C SER A 58 -8.87 3.86 -11.20
N PHE A 59 -7.67 4.40 -10.94
CA PHE A 59 -7.52 5.55 -10.04
C PHE A 59 -8.18 6.82 -10.58
N ALA A 60 -8.67 6.82 -11.84
CA ALA A 60 -9.59 7.84 -12.33
C ALA A 60 -11.00 7.72 -11.71
N ASP A 61 -11.33 6.58 -11.10
CA ASP A 61 -12.48 6.47 -10.20
C ASP A 61 -12.14 7.15 -8.87
N ASN A 62 -12.66 8.36 -8.70
CA ASN A 62 -12.54 9.17 -7.50
C ASN A 62 -12.92 8.42 -6.21
N LYS A 63 -13.83 7.44 -6.26
CA LYS A 63 -14.25 6.67 -5.09
C LYS A 63 -13.14 5.74 -4.61
N ILE A 64 -12.50 5.01 -5.53
CA ILE A 64 -11.39 4.10 -5.22
C ILE A 64 -10.20 4.89 -4.68
N TYR A 65 -9.84 6.00 -5.33
CA TYR A 65 -8.75 6.85 -4.88
C TYR A 65 -9.02 7.46 -3.49
N LYS A 66 -10.25 7.91 -3.22
CA LYS A 66 -10.65 8.42 -1.90
C LYS A 66 -10.60 7.35 -0.82
N GLN A 67 -11.06 6.14 -1.10
CA GLN A 67 -10.98 5.00 -0.17
C GLN A 67 -9.52 4.66 0.15
N PHE A 68 -8.67 4.60 -0.87
CA PHE A 68 -7.24 4.36 -0.71
C PHE A 68 -6.55 5.44 0.15
N ARG A 69 -6.78 6.72 -0.14
CA ARG A 69 -6.25 7.82 0.69
C ARG A 69 -6.76 7.76 2.14
N HIS A 70 -8.02 7.37 2.34
CA HIS A 70 -8.59 7.22 3.67
C HIS A 70 -7.93 6.09 4.46
N GLU A 71 -7.74 4.92 3.84
CA GLU A 71 -7.06 3.77 4.46
C GLU A 71 -5.60 4.10 4.82
N LEU A 72 -4.86 4.74 3.91
CA LEU A 72 -3.49 5.22 4.19
C LEU A 72 -3.45 6.19 5.37
N LYS A 73 -4.36 7.16 5.40
CA LYS A 73 -4.44 8.13 6.51
C LYS A 73 -4.70 7.44 7.84
N LEU A 74 -5.62 6.48 7.88
CA LEU A 74 -5.92 5.73 9.10
C LEU A 74 -4.72 4.95 9.60
N LEU A 75 -4.07 4.18 8.72
CA LEU A 75 -2.91 3.36 9.08
C LEU A 75 -1.73 4.19 9.57
N TYR A 76 -1.55 5.39 9.00
CA TYR A 76 -0.51 6.32 9.45
C TYR A 76 -0.84 6.95 10.81
N ASN A 77 -2.08 7.40 11.00
CA ASN A 77 -2.50 8.09 12.23
C ASN A 77 -2.47 7.18 13.48
N VAL A 78 -2.55 5.87 13.29
CA VAL A 78 -2.56 4.88 14.38
C VAL A 78 -1.22 4.15 14.52
N GLU A 79 -0.15 4.66 13.89
CA GLU A 79 1.17 4.09 14.02
C GLU A 79 1.60 4.05 15.49
N GLY A 80 2.14 2.90 15.92
CA GLY A 80 2.60 2.68 17.30
C GLY A 80 1.58 1.96 18.20
N ASN A 81 0.35 1.73 17.74
CA ASN A 81 -0.58 0.87 18.47
C ASN A 81 -0.25 -0.62 18.24
N PRO A 82 0.01 -1.42 19.29
CA PRO A 82 0.39 -2.83 19.14
C PRO A 82 -0.73 -3.72 18.60
N ASN A 83 -1.99 -3.28 18.67
CA ASN A 83 -3.16 -4.03 18.20
C ASN A 83 -3.56 -3.70 16.76
N ILE A 84 -2.83 -2.81 16.09
CA ILE A 84 -3.11 -2.42 14.70
C ILE A 84 -1.93 -2.83 13.82
N VAL A 85 -2.23 -3.39 12.64
CA VAL A 85 -1.20 -3.79 11.68
C VAL A 85 -0.38 -2.57 11.28
N LYS A 86 0.92 -2.65 11.51
CA LYS A 86 1.85 -1.58 11.15
C LYS A 86 1.97 -1.45 9.62
N PHE A 87 1.82 -0.23 9.14
CA PHE A 87 2.10 0.13 7.76
C PHE A 87 3.57 0.53 7.61
N HIS A 88 4.28 -0.14 6.70
CA HIS A 88 5.73 0.05 6.51
C HIS A 88 6.10 0.97 5.34
N GLY A 89 5.21 1.09 4.35
CA GLY A 89 5.47 1.89 3.17
C GLY A 89 4.67 1.41 1.95
N ILE A 90 4.96 2.02 0.81
CA ILE A 90 4.27 1.79 -0.46
C ILE A 90 5.25 1.53 -1.60
N SER A 91 4.85 0.74 -2.59
CA SER A 91 5.55 0.59 -3.86
C SER A 91 4.59 0.87 -5.03
N ARG A 92 5.15 1.12 -6.21
CA ARG A 92 4.41 1.47 -7.43
C ARG A 92 4.73 0.54 -8.58
#